data_AF-A0A3Q0QS07-F1
#
_entry.id   AF-A0A3Q0QS07-F1
#
_cell.length_a   1.000
_cell.length_b   1.000
_cell.length_c   1.000
_cell.angle_alpha   90.00
_cell.angle_beta   90.00
_cell.angle_gamma   90.00
#
_symmetry.space_group_name_H-M   'P 1'
#
loop_
_entity.id
_entity.type
_entity.pdbx_description
1 polymer ?
#
loop_
_entity_poly.entity_id
_entity_poly.type
_entity_poly.pdbx_seq_one_letter_code
_entity_poly.pdbx_strand_id
1 'polypeptide(L)'
;MLFFFPCCSAKITYVFTDGEDEKLRKRMAHLINTNCSQAHSRQALSCKMALEYDAFISSGKKWFCHVDDDNYLNTGSLLKLLSQYSHTQDVYIGRPSLERPIEATERLSTDEMKQVRFWFATGGAGFCLSRGLSLKMKPWASDGTFMTTAEHIRLPDDCTVGYIVEALLGASLIRSGLFHSHLENLGLVSDIHNQVTLSYGTADNSRNTVNVKGPFTIEEDPTRFRSVHCLLYPDTPWCPGPWRL
;
A
#
# COMPACT_ATOMS: atom_id res chain seq x y z
N MET A 1 5.27 12.11 -1.42
CA MET A 1 4.60 13.42 -1.47
C MET A 1 3.15 13.26 -0.99
N LEU A 2 2.77 13.75 0.21
CA LEU A 2 1.52 13.35 0.88
C LEU A 2 0.20 13.98 0.42
N PHE A 3 -0.86 13.19 0.56
CA PHE A 3 -2.22 13.64 0.87
C PHE A 3 -2.79 13.09 2.19
N PHE A 4 -3.82 13.77 2.68
CA PHE A 4 -4.30 13.86 4.06
C PHE A 4 -5.58 13.02 4.26
N PHE A 5 -5.68 12.24 5.35
CA PHE A 5 -6.95 11.65 5.82
C PHE A 5 -7.37 12.23 7.18
N PRO A 6 -8.28 13.23 7.21
CA PRO A 6 -8.90 13.69 8.43
C PRO A 6 -10.15 12.86 8.67
N CYS A 7 -10.13 11.86 9.55
CA CYS A 7 -11.25 11.75 10.50
C CYS A 7 -10.99 10.73 11.62
N CYS A 8 -10.24 9.64 11.40
CA CYS A 8 -10.26 8.56 12.41
C CYS A 8 -8.96 7.76 12.64
N SER A 9 -7.86 8.01 11.93
CA SER A 9 -6.71 7.07 11.91
C SER A 9 -5.33 7.66 12.28
N ALA A 10 -5.24 8.92 12.69
CA ALA A 10 -3.94 9.58 12.92
C ALA A 10 -3.05 8.88 13.98
N LYS A 11 -3.61 8.03 14.86
CA LYS A 11 -2.86 7.24 15.86
C LYS A 11 -2.23 5.94 15.32
N ILE A 12 -2.65 5.47 14.14
CA ILE A 12 -2.20 4.18 13.59
C ILE A 12 -1.54 4.31 12.22
N THR A 13 -1.49 5.52 11.65
CA THR A 13 -0.82 5.82 10.38
C THR A 13 0.57 6.38 10.63
N TYR A 14 1.58 5.78 9.99
CA TYR A 14 2.96 6.24 9.97
C TYR A 14 3.31 6.67 8.55
N VAL A 15 4.05 7.77 8.43
CA VAL A 15 4.40 8.36 7.14
C VAL A 15 5.90 8.33 6.97
N PHE A 16 6.37 7.62 5.95
CA PHE A 16 7.79 7.49 5.64
C PHE A 16 8.15 8.44 4.50
N THR A 17 9.11 9.33 4.75
CA THR A 17 9.53 10.38 3.80
C THR A 17 11.05 10.38 3.66
N ASP A 18 11.56 11.04 2.63
CA ASP A 18 12.99 11.19 2.31
C ASP A 18 13.53 12.60 2.62
N GLY A 19 12.73 13.41 3.31
CA GLY A 19 13.11 14.76 3.73
C GLY A 19 12.21 15.30 4.84
N GLU A 20 12.73 16.31 5.53
CA GLU A 20 12.00 17.05 6.56
C GLU A 20 10.91 17.94 5.93
N ASP A 21 9.73 17.97 6.56
CA ASP A 21 8.66 18.91 6.21
C ASP A 21 7.99 19.40 7.51
N GLU A 22 8.27 20.65 7.88
CA GLU A 22 7.73 21.23 9.12
C GLU A 22 6.21 21.34 9.13
N LYS A 23 5.58 21.62 7.97
CA LYS A 23 4.13 21.78 7.89
C LYS A 23 3.46 20.43 8.11
N LEU A 24 4.02 19.40 7.51
CA LEU A 24 3.56 18.03 7.65
C LEU A 24 3.82 17.49 9.06
N ARG A 25 4.99 17.76 9.65
CA ARG A 25 5.32 17.38 11.02
C ARG A 25 4.39 17.98 12.06
N LYS A 26 3.87 19.19 11.81
CA LYS A 26 2.85 19.82 12.67
C LYS A 26 1.47 19.18 12.55
N ARG A 27 1.19 18.46 11.45
CA ARG A 27 -0.11 17.84 11.14
C ARG A 27 -0.15 16.34 11.39
N MET A 28 0.99 15.66 11.30
CA MET A 28 1.13 14.21 11.40
C MET A 28 1.84 13.82 12.68
N ALA A 29 1.22 12.93 13.46
CA ALA A 29 1.81 12.44 14.72
C ALA A 29 3.07 11.56 14.50
N HIS A 30 3.15 10.88 13.34
CA HIS A 30 4.15 9.86 13.06
C HIS A 30 4.81 10.08 11.70
N LEU A 31 5.50 11.21 11.54
CA LEU A 31 6.34 11.47 10.36
C LEU A 31 7.76 10.94 10.61
N ILE A 32 8.22 10.02 9.76
CA ILE A 32 9.53 9.37 9.85
C ILE A 32 10.33 9.75 8.60
N ASN A 33 11.41 10.51 8.82
CA ASN A 33 12.40 10.73 7.79
C ASN A 33 13.35 9.52 7.71
N THR A 34 13.33 8.85 6.57
CA THR A 34 14.09 7.63 6.29
C THR A 34 15.54 7.90 5.95
N ASN A 35 15.88 9.12 5.52
CA ASN A 35 17.15 9.45 4.87
C ASN A 35 17.48 8.57 3.65
N CYS A 36 16.50 7.86 3.09
CA CYS A 36 16.64 7.17 1.81
C CYS A 36 16.71 8.19 0.67
N SER A 37 17.17 7.75 -0.50
CA SER A 37 17.19 8.60 -1.70
C SER A 37 15.79 9.10 -2.09
N GLN A 38 15.72 10.32 -2.59
CA GLN A 38 14.51 10.92 -3.16
C GLN A 38 14.18 10.39 -4.56
N ALA A 39 15.10 9.63 -5.17
CA ALA A 39 14.88 9.02 -6.47
C ALA A 39 13.71 8.02 -6.44
N HIS A 40 13.04 7.85 -7.58
CA HIS A 40 12.04 6.81 -7.76
C HIS A 40 12.65 5.51 -8.31
N SER A 41 13.86 5.17 -7.84
CA SER A 41 14.56 3.94 -8.26
C SER A 41 14.16 2.75 -7.38
N ARG A 42 14.35 1.53 -7.89
CA ARG A 42 14.12 0.29 -7.13
C ARG A 42 14.84 0.29 -5.78
N GLN A 43 16.09 0.76 -5.73
CA GLN A 43 16.86 0.84 -4.49
C GLN A 43 16.25 1.82 -3.48
N ALA A 44 15.80 2.99 -3.96
CA ALA A 44 15.23 4.02 -3.11
C ALA A 44 13.89 3.60 -2.51
N LEU A 45 13.02 2.97 -3.30
CA LEU A 45 11.75 2.41 -2.84
C LEU A 45 11.97 1.25 -1.86
N SER A 46 12.88 0.33 -2.19
CA SER A 46 13.24 -0.79 -1.30
C SER A 46 13.80 -0.31 0.05
N CYS A 47 14.57 0.79 0.06
CA CYS A 47 15.07 1.40 1.29
C CYS A 47 13.92 1.89 2.19
N LYS A 48 12.91 2.56 1.61
CA LYS A 48 11.74 3.03 2.36
C LYS A 48 10.89 1.87 2.88
N MET A 49 10.62 0.87 2.02
CA MET A 49 9.90 -0.35 2.40
C MET A 49 10.60 -1.12 3.53
N ALA A 50 11.93 -1.20 3.52
CA ALA A 50 12.70 -1.81 4.61
C ALA A 50 12.43 -1.12 5.96
N LEU A 51 12.40 0.21 5.97
CA LEU A 51 12.17 1.01 7.18
C LEU A 51 10.71 0.98 7.62
N GLU A 52 9.76 0.92 6.69
CA GLU A 52 8.35 0.66 6.98
C GLU A 52 8.17 -0.66 7.72
N TYR A 53 8.81 -1.71 7.20
CA TYR A 53 8.78 -3.04 7.76
C TYR A 53 9.42 -3.08 9.16
N ASP A 54 10.62 -2.54 9.34
CA ASP A 54 11.32 -2.51 10.63
C ASP A 54 10.55 -1.73 11.70
N ALA A 55 9.96 -0.59 11.31
CA ALA A 55 9.09 0.18 12.19
C ALA A 55 7.85 -0.62 12.61
N PHE A 56 7.24 -1.36 11.68
CA PHE A 56 6.12 -2.25 12.00
C PHE A 56 6.52 -3.36 12.98
N ILE A 57 7.63 -4.07 12.72
CA ILE A 57 8.11 -5.14 13.60
C ILE A 57 8.29 -4.62 15.02
N SER A 58 8.96 -3.46 15.14
CA SER A 58 9.25 -2.77 16.40
C SER A 58 7.98 -2.27 17.12
N SER A 59 6.96 -1.87 16.36
CA SER A 59 5.71 -1.34 16.93
C SER A 59 4.87 -2.35 17.73
N GLY A 60 5.12 -3.66 17.58
CA GLY A 60 4.32 -4.69 18.23
C GLY A 60 2.90 -4.86 17.65
N LYS A 61 2.53 -4.12 16.60
CA LYS A 61 1.18 -4.15 16.02
C LYS A 61 0.87 -5.48 15.32
N LYS A 62 -0.43 -5.75 15.19
CA LYS A 62 -0.99 -7.00 14.66
C LYS A 62 -0.95 -7.09 13.13
N TRP A 63 -1.10 -5.97 12.45
CA TRP A 63 -1.23 -5.90 11.00
C TRP A 63 -0.33 -4.79 10.46
N PHE A 64 0.42 -5.11 9.42
CA PHE A 64 1.12 -4.18 8.56
C PHE A 64 0.27 -3.97 7.32
N CYS A 65 0.00 -2.74 6.94
CA CYS A 65 -0.64 -2.44 5.66
C CYS A 65 0.12 -1.30 5.00
N HIS A 66 0.63 -1.56 3.80
CA HIS A 66 1.31 -0.60 2.96
C HIS A 66 0.30 0.02 1.98
N VAL A 67 0.44 1.32 1.75
CA VAL A 67 -0.31 2.10 0.75
C VAL A 67 0.58 3.22 0.23
N ASP A 68 0.43 3.58 -1.04
CA ASP A 68 1.12 4.71 -1.64
C ASP A 68 0.45 6.04 -1.28
N ASP A 69 1.15 7.15 -1.54
CA ASP A 69 0.65 8.50 -1.24
C ASP A 69 -0.49 8.98 -2.15
N ASP A 70 -0.74 8.24 -3.24
CA ASP A 70 -1.87 8.41 -4.15
C ASP A 70 -3.05 7.49 -3.83
N ASN A 71 -3.02 6.77 -2.69
CA ASN A 71 -4.08 5.85 -2.28
C ASN A 71 -5.04 6.48 -1.26
N TYR A 72 -6.32 6.11 -1.35
CA TYR A 72 -7.35 6.36 -0.34
C TYR A 72 -7.59 5.10 0.47
N LEU A 73 -7.42 5.16 1.79
CA LEU A 73 -7.68 4.03 2.68
C LEU A 73 -9.02 4.16 3.41
N ASN A 74 -9.95 3.26 3.12
CA ASN A 74 -11.17 3.10 3.89
C ASN A 74 -10.91 2.18 5.10
N THR A 75 -10.61 2.80 6.25
CA THR A 75 -10.26 2.07 7.47
C THR A 75 -11.37 1.15 7.99
N GLY A 76 -12.65 1.51 7.81
CA GLY A 76 -13.77 0.66 8.22
C GLY A 76 -13.82 -0.65 7.45
N SER A 77 -13.71 -0.58 6.12
CA SER A 77 -13.65 -1.75 5.24
C SER A 77 -12.40 -2.57 5.47
N LEU A 78 -11.25 -1.93 5.69
CA LEU A 78 -10.01 -2.62 6.05
C LEU A 78 -10.18 -3.45 7.33
N LEU A 79 -10.70 -2.85 8.40
CA LEU A 79 -10.91 -3.55 9.68
C LEU A 79 -11.89 -4.72 9.52
N LYS A 80 -12.98 -4.52 8.77
CA LYS A 80 -13.95 -5.57 8.46
C LYS A 80 -13.29 -6.74 7.71
N LEU A 81 -12.44 -6.45 6.72
CA LEU A 81 -11.70 -7.49 5.98
C LEU A 81 -10.72 -8.24 6.89
N LEU A 82 -9.85 -7.53 7.60
CA LEU A 82 -8.81 -8.13 8.43
C LEU A 82 -9.36 -8.89 9.64
N SER A 83 -10.56 -8.53 10.13
CA SER A 83 -11.23 -9.25 11.22
C SER A 83 -11.58 -10.71 10.90
N GLN A 84 -11.59 -11.08 9.61
CA GLN A 84 -11.88 -12.44 9.15
C GLN A 84 -10.67 -13.38 9.28
N TYR A 85 -9.49 -12.84 9.60
CA TYR A 85 -8.23 -13.57 9.63
C TYR A 85 -7.54 -13.47 10.99
N SER A 86 -6.77 -14.50 11.35
CA SER A 86 -5.91 -14.42 12.54
C SER A 86 -4.58 -13.76 12.21
N HIS A 87 -4.23 -12.72 12.96
CA HIS A 87 -2.94 -12.02 12.83
C HIS A 87 -1.71 -12.85 13.26
N THR A 88 -1.92 -14.05 13.82
CA THR A 88 -0.86 -15.00 14.18
C THR A 88 -0.60 -16.05 13.10
N GLN A 89 -1.46 -16.14 12.08
CA GLN A 89 -1.28 -17.03 10.94
C GLN A 89 -0.47 -16.34 9.83
N ASP A 90 -0.25 -17.06 8.73
CA ASP A 90 0.47 -16.55 7.57
C ASP A 90 -0.52 -15.90 6.60
N VAL A 91 -0.76 -14.60 6.76
CA VAL A 91 -1.70 -13.84 5.94
C VAL A 91 -0.98 -12.74 5.18
N TYR A 92 -1.02 -12.86 3.86
CA TYR A 92 -0.65 -11.82 2.90
C TYR A 92 -1.85 -11.56 2.00
N ILE A 93 -2.40 -10.35 2.01
CA ILE A 93 -3.64 -10.03 1.30
C ILE A 93 -3.49 -8.74 0.49
N GLY A 94 -3.98 -8.77 -0.74
CA GLY A 94 -3.94 -7.64 -1.66
C GLY A 94 -4.42 -8.02 -3.05
N ARG A 95 -4.25 -7.11 -4.01
CA ARG A 95 -4.59 -7.37 -5.41
C ARG A 95 -3.35 -7.83 -6.19
N PRO A 96 -3.39 -8.96 -6.92
CA PRO A 96 -2.27 -9.36 -7.77
C PRO A 96 -2.11 -8.39 -8.95
N SER A 97 -0.86 -8.10 -9.31
CA SER A 97 -0.53 -7.15 -10.40
C SER A 97 -0.70 -7.74 -11.81
N LEU A 98 -0.60 -9.06 -11.93
CA LEU A 98 -0.62 -9.77 -13.20
C LEU A 98 -1.74 -10.82 -13.21
N GLU A 99 -2.11 -11.30 -14.39
CA GLU A 99 -3.04 -12.43 -14.55
C GLU A 99 -2.36 -13.80 -14.29
N ARG A 100 -1.03 -13.82 -14.21
CA ARG A 100 -0.17 -14.99 -13.97
C ARG A 100 0.95 -14.66 -12.98
N PRO A 101 1.56 -15.64 -12.30
CA PRO A 101 2.71 -15.38 -11.43
C PRO A 101 3.83 -14.71 -12.24
N ILE A 102 4.57 -13.80 -11.63
CA ILE A 102 5.77 -13.24 -12.26
C ILE A 102 6.84 -14.34 -12.35
N GLU A 103 7.61 -14.31 -13.42
CA GLU A 103 8.79 -15.15 -13.58
C GLU A 103 10.02 -14.27 -13.37
N ALA A 104 10.86 -14.66 -12.41
CA ALA A 104 12.07 -13.94 -12.08
C ALA A 104 13.25 -14.89 -11.94
N THR A 105 14.45 -14.33 -12.01
CA THR A 105 15.67 -15.11 -11.88
C THR A 105 16.38 -14.79 -10.57
N GLU A 106 16.53 -15.81 -9.74
CA GLU A 106 17.25 -15.82 -8.48
C GLU A 106 18.74 -16.15 -8.75
N ARG A 107 19.66 -15.37 -8.21
CA ARG A 107 21.10 -15.55 -8.44
C ARG A 107 21.76 -16.32 -7.30
N LEU A 108 21.83 -17.65 -7.40
CA LEU A 108 22.41 -18.49 -6.35
C LEU A 108 23.94 -18.34 -6.24
N SER A 109 24.64 -18.15 -7.36
CA SER A 109 26.09 -17.90 -7.40
C SER A 109 26.50 -17.07 -8.62
N THR A 110 27.81 -16.96 -8.92
CA THR A 110 28.27 -16.23 -10.13
C THR A 110 27.74 -16.84 -11.42
N ASP A 111 27.59 -18.16 -11.45
CA ASP A 111 27.29 -18.95 -12.65
C ASP A 111 25.97 -19.75 -12.53
N GLU A 112 25.34 -19.77 -11.35
CA GLU A 112 24.09 -20.49 -11.13
C GLU A 112 22.92 -19.51 -10.94
N MET A 113 21.96 -19.63 -11.86
CA MET A 113 20.73 -18.85 -11.90
C MET A 113 19.53 -19.80 -11.81
N LYS A 114 18.61 -19.52 -10.92
CA LYS A 114 17.39 -20.32 -10.72
C LYS A 114 16.16 -19.52 -11.12
N GLN A 115 15.27 -20.13 -11.90
CA GLN A 115 13.97 -19.52 -12.21
C GLN A 115 13.04 -19.70 -11.01
N VAL A 116 12.38 -18.61 -10.61
CA VAL A 116 11.36 -18.59 -9.55
C VAL A 116 10.08 -17.99 -10.09
N ARG A 117 8.94 -18.53 -9.64
CA ARG A 117 7.60 -18.08 -10.05
C ARG A 117 6.76 -17.85 -8.81
N PHE A 118 6.16 -16.67 -8.70
CA PHE A 118 5.39 -16.29 -7.51
C PHE A 118 4.38 -15.18 -7.82
N TRP A 119 3.35 -15.06 -6.99
CA TRP A 119 2.46 -13.91 -6.97
C TRP A 119 2.97 -12.84 -6.03
N PHE A 120 2.62 -11.59 -6.34
CA PHE A 120 2.84 -10.44 -5.48
C PHE A 120 1.63 -9.52 -5.56
N ALA A 121 1.34 -8.83 -4.46
CA ALA A 121 0.33 -7.78 -4.43
C ALA A 121 0.92 -6.48 -4.99
N THR A 122 0.18 -5.77 -5.83
CA THR A 122 0.59 -4.48 -6.39
C THR A 122 0.78 -3.44 -5.29
N GLY A 123 1.97 -2.86 -5.18
CA GLY A 123 2.29 -1.83 -4.17
C GLY A 123 1.28 -0.67 -4.17
N GLY A 124 1.04 -0.07 -5.33
CA GLY A 124 0.09 1.04 -5.49
C GLY A 124 -1.40 0.67 -5.46
N ALA A 125 -1.75 -0.60 -5.21
CA ALA A 125 -3.10 -0.96 -4.76
C ALA A 125 -3.19 -1.04 -3.24
N GLY A 126 -2.04 -1.07 -2.55
CA GLY A 126 -1.91 -1.42 -1.16
C GLY A 126 -2.05 -2.93 -0.89
N PHE A 127 -1.43 -3.36 0.20
CA PHE A 127 -1.48 -4.75 0.67
C PHE A 127 -1.31 -4.81 2.18
N CYS A 128 -1.67 -5.94 2.78
CA CYS A 128 -1.48 -6.17 4.21
C CYS A 128 -0.79 -7.50 4.52
N LEU A 129 0.01 -7.50 5.57
CA LEU A 129 0.68 -8.65 6.16
C LEU A 129 0.27 -8.80 7.62
N SER A 130 -0.05 -10.03 8.04
CA SER A 130 -0.20 -10.37 9.46
C SER A 130 1.14 -10.34 10.19
N ARG A 131 1.12 -10.01 11.49
CA ARG A 131 2.32 -10.08 12.34
C ARG A 131 2.99 -11.46 12.32
N GLY A 132 2.21 -12.54 12.34
CA GLY A 132 2.73 -13.91 12.28
C GLY A 132 3.64 -14.13 11.07
N LEU A 133 3.12 -13.82 9.87
CA LEU A 133 3.90 -13.85 8.63
C LEU A 133 5.10 -12.92 8.67
N SER A 134 4.91 -11.66 9.05
CA SER A 134 6.01 -10.68 9.07
C SER A 134 7.14 -11.15 10.00
N LEU A 135 6.86 -11.72 11.17
CA LEU A 135 7.93 -12.24 12.03
C LEU A 135 8.78 -13.34 11.34
N LYS A 136 8.18 -14.14 10.45
CA LYS A 136 8.91 -15.14 9.65
C LYS A 136 9.70 -14.52 8.50
N MET A 137 9.27 -13.37 7.97
CA MET A 137 9.98 -12.64 6.91
C MET A 137 11.28 -11.99 7.38
N LYS A 138 11.49 -11.84 8.71
CA LYS A 138 12.64 -11.12 9.30
C LYS A 138 14.01 -11.46 8.68
N PRO A 139 14.38 -12.74 8.41
CA PRO A 139 15.69 -13.07 7.84
C PRO A 139 15.98 -12.43 6.47
N TRP A 140 14.94 -11.99 5.75
CA TRP A 140 15.05 -11.38 4.42
C TRP A 140 14.50 -9.96 4.33
N ALA A 141 13.87 -9.45 5.39
CA ALA A 141 13.16 -8.18 5.37
C ALA A 141 13.58 -7.19 6.47
N SER A 142 14.19 -7.65 7.57
CA SER A 142 14.57 -6.79 8.69
C SER A 142 16.04 -6.38 8.66
N ASP A 143 16.40 -5.35 9.42
CA ASP A 143 17.80 -5.02 9.71
C ASP A 143 18.62 -4.75 8.43
N GLY A 144 17.99 -4.11 7.44
CA GLY A 144 18.60 -3.77 6.14
C GLY A 144 18.65 -4.91 5.11
N THR A 145 18.26 -6.13 5.47
CA THR A 145 18.32 -7.29 4.56
C THR A 145 17.36 -7.19 3.37
N PHE A 146 16.24 -6.46 3.52
CA PHE A 146 15.26 -6.26 2.45
C PHE A 146 15.89 -5.72 1.16
N MET A 147 16.79 -4.74 1.27
CA MET A 147 17.47 -4.18 0.10
C MET A 147 18.37 -5.21 -0.59
N THR A 148 19.09 -6.03 0.19
CA THR A 148 19.91 -7.12 -0.35
C THR A 148 19.04 -8.15 -1.07
N THR A 149 17.89 -8.51 -0.50
CA THR A 149 16.93 -9.41 -1.14
C THR A 149 16.34 -8.82 -2.42
N ALA A 150 15.98 -7.54 -2.42
CA ALA A 150 15.48 -6.86 -3.63
C ALA A 150 16.53 -6.80 -4.74
N GLU A 151 17.80 -6.54 -4.40
CA GLU A 151 18.90 -6.55 -5.37
C GLU A 151 19.24 -7.95 -5.87
N HIS A 152 19.04 -8.98 -5.05
CA HIS A 152 19.27 -10.37 -5.42
C HIS A 152 18.37 -10.83 -6.57
N ILE A 153 17.08 -10.51 -6.51
CA ILE A 153 16.10 -10.86 -7.56
C ILE A 153 15.94 -9.77 -8.63
N ARG A 154 16.51 -8.59 -8.39
CA ARG A 154 16.45 -7.41 -9.26
C ARG A 154 15.03 -6.95 -9.60
N LEU A 155 14.12 -7.03 -8.64
CA LEU A 155 12.73 -6.59 -8.79
C LEU A 155 12.41 -5.36 -7.91
N PRO A 156 11.27 -4.71 -8.12
CA PRO A 156 10.74 -3.70 -7.21
C PRO A 156 10.44 -4.27 -5.81
N ASP A 157 10.16 -3.36 -4.88
CA ASP A 157 9.87 -3.63 -3.47
C ASP A 157 8.60 -4.49 -3.27
N ASP A 158 7.52 -4.20 -3.98
CA ASP A 158 6.28 -5.00 -3.92
C ASP A 158 6.49 -6.46 -4.37
N CYS A 159 7.25 -6.66 -5.45
CA CYS A 159 7.68 -7.95 -5.95
C CYS A 159 8.60 -8.66 -4.93
N THR A 160 9.45 -7.90 -4.23
CA THR A 160 10.34 -8.45 -3.19
C THR A 160 9.54 -8.98 -2.01
N VAL A 161 8.49 -8.28 -1.59
CA VAL A 161 7.56 -8.80 -0.57
C VAL A 161 6.93 -10.11 -1.04
N GLY A 162 6.39 -10.16 -2.27
CA GLY A 162 5.79 -11.38 -2.83
C GLY A 162 6.78 -12.54 -2.94
N TYR A 163 8.02 -12.27 -3.36
CA TYR A 163 9.10 -13.26 -3.43
C TYR A 163 9.41 -13.85 -2.05
N ILE A 164 9.58 -13.02 -1.01
CA ILE A 164 9.83 -13.51 0.34
C ILE A 164 8.65 -14.38 0.83
N VAL A 165 7.42 -13.92 0.61
CA VAL A 165 6.22 -14.61 1.12
C VAL A 165 5.97 -15.93 0.39
N GLU A 166 5.95 -15.92 -0.94
CA GLU A 166 5.56 -17.11 -1.71
C GLU A 166 6.75 -18.01 -2.04
N ALA A 167 7.86 -17.45 -2.53
CA ALA A 167 8.98 -18.27 -3.01
C ALA A 167 9.88 -18.77 -1.87
N LEU A 168 10.09 -17.97 -0.82
CA LEU A 168 10.96 -18.35 0.30
C LEU A 168 10.20 -18.99 1.46
N LEU A 169 9.04 -18.45 1.84
CA LEU A 169 8.25 -18.93 2.98
C LEU A 169 7.16 -19.94 2.59
N GLY A 170 6.82 -20.06 1.30
CA GLY A 170 5.79 -21.00 0.83
C GLY A 170 4.35 -20.64 1.25
N ALA A 171 4.12 -19.41 1.72
CA ALA A 171 2.78 -18.87 1.94
C ALA A 171 2.16 -18.43 0.60
N SER A 172 0.89 -18.00 0.60
CA SER A 172 0.22 -17.58 -0.64
C SER A 172 -0.45 -16.22 -0.48
N LEU A 173 -0.43 -15.44 -1.55
CA LEU A 173 -1.20 -14.22 -1.67
C LEU A 173 -2.70 -14.55 -1.69
N ILE A 174 -3.40 -14.07 -0.67
CA ILE A 174 -4.85 -14.03 -0.63
C ILE A 174 -5.28 -12.88 -1.53
N ARG A 175 -5.90 -13.23 -2.67
CA ARG A 175 -6.37 -12.25 -3.64
C ARG A 175 -7.62 -11.56 -3.11
N SER A 176 -7.60 -10.23 -3.11
CA SER A 176 -8.75 -9.42 -2.73
C SER A 176 -9.08 -8.41 -3.82
N GLY A 177 -10.33 -8.44 -4.29
CA GLY A 177 -10.87 -7.45 -5.22
C GLY A 177 -11.14 -6.08 -4.60
N LEU A 178 -10.90 -5.91 -3.30
CA LEU A 178 -11.19 -4.67 -2.56
C LEU A 178 -10.04 -3.66 -2.56
N PHE A 179 -8.88 -4.03 -3.10
CA PHE A 179 -7.72 -3.16 -3.20
C PHE A 179 -7.59 -2.66 -4.64
N HIS A 180 -7.35 -1.37 -4.86
CA HIS A 180 -7.37 -0.79 -6.21
C HIS A 180 -6.20 0.15 -6.48
N SER A 181 -5.57 -0.02 -7.65
CA SER A 181 -4.47 0.80 -8.15
C SER A 181 -4.92 1.63 -9.35
N HIS A 182 -4.25 2.76 -9.59
CA HIS A 182 -4.42 3.54 -10.82
C HIS A 182 -3.93 2.82 -12.11
N LEU A 183 -3.41 1.59 -12.00
CA LEU A 183 -3.14 0.72 -13.13
C LEU A 183 -4.40 -0.01 -13.64
N GLU A 184 -5.51 0.09 -12.90
CA GLU A 184 -6.81 -0.48 -13.27
C GLU A 184 -7.72 0.56 -13.94
N ASN A 185 -8.82 0.14 -14.58
CA ASN A 185 -9.86 1.09 -14.98
C ASN A 185 -10.72 1.47 -13.76
N LEU A 186 -10.33 2.52 -13.03
CA LEU A 186 -10.99 2.94 -11.80
C LEU A 186 -12.42 3.42 -12.02
N GLY A 187 -12.78 3.81 -13.25
CA GLY A 187 -14.15 4.18 -13.61
C GLY A 187 -15.15 3.03 -13.53
N LEU A 188 -14.68 1.77 -13.51
CA LEU A 188 -15.49 0.57 -13.34
C LEU A 188 -15.63 0.13 -11.87
N VAL A 189 -14.86 0.72 -10.96
CA VAL A 189 -14.95 0.40 -9.53
C VAL A 189 -16.28 0.92 -9.01
N SER A 190 -17.06 0.02 -8.42
CA SER A 190 -18.38 0.28 -7.85
C SER A 190 -18.37 -0.03 -6.36
N ASP A 191 -19.49 0.24 -5.67
CA ASP A 191 -19.64 -0.07 -4.25
C ASP A 191 -18.52 0.49 -3.35
N ILE A 192 -18.26 1.80 -3.53
CA ILE A 192 -17.18 2.55 -2.88
C ILE A 192 -17.14 2.39 -1.36
N HIS A 193 -18.30 2.17 -0.72
CA HIS A 193 -18.41 1.94 0.72
C HIS A 193 -17.68 0.70 1.19
N ASN A 194 -17.60 -0.35 0.36
CA ASN A 194 -16.99 -1.63 0.72
C ASN A 194 -15.55 -1.78 0.23
N GLN A 195 -15.06 -0.89 -0.65
CA GLN A 195 -13.66 -0.93 -1.10
C GLN A 195 -12.71 -0.57 0.04
N VAL A 196 -11.55 -1.23 0.08
CA VAL A 196 -10.52 -1.06 1.10
C VAL A 196 -9.56 0.05 0.69
N THR A 197 -9.02 -0.01 -0.52
CA THR A 197 -8.21 1.07 -1.09
C THR A 197 -8.77 1.53 -2.42
N LEU A 198 -8.62 2.82 -2.70
CA LEU A 198 -8.79 3.41 -4.04
C LEU A 198 -7.50 4.14 -4.40
N SER A 199 -7.31 4.47 -5.67
CA SER A 199 -6.17 5.27 -6.13
C SER A 199 -6.65 6.33 -7.13
N TYR A 200 -5.73 7.10 -7.71
CA TYR A 200 -5.98 7.96 -8.86
C TYR A 200 -4.73 8.02 -9.75
N GLY A 201 -4.94 8.18 -11.05
CA GLY A 201 -3.86 8.33 -12.03
C GLY A 201 -4.09 9.54 -12.92
N THR A 202 -3.05 10.35 -13.10
CA THR A 202 -3.06 11.47 -14.04
C THR A 202 -2.00 11.22 -15.12
N ALA A 203 -2.34 10.43 -16.14
CA ALA A 203 -1.46 10.13 -17.26
C ALA A 203 -2.07 10.66 -18.57
N ASP A 204 -1.26 11.34 -19.38
CA ASP A 204 -1.53 11.71 -20.77
C ASP A 204 -2.91 12.32 -21.04
N ASN A 205 -3.27 13.39 -20.33
CA ASN A 205 -4.56 14.10 -20.41
C ASN A 205 -5.81 13.25 -20.09
N SER A 206 -5.64 11.98 -19.71
CA SER A 206 -6.71 11.10 -19.25
C SER A 206 -6.66 11.00 -17.71
N ARG A 207 -7.82 11.17 -17.08
CA ARG A 207 -7.95 11.01 -15.63
C ARG A 207 -8.46 9.61 -15.34
N ASN A 208 -7.66 8.82 -14.65
CA ASN A 208 -8.08 7.55 -14.12
C ASN A 208 -8.52 7.75 -12.67
N THR A 209 -9.83 7.84 -12.45
CA THR A 209 -10.42 8.10 -11.13
C THR A 209 -11.69 7.29 -10.96
N VAL A 210 -12.11 7.08 -9.71
CA VAL A 210 -13.39 6.46 -9.42
C VAL A 210 -14.56 7.34 -9.85
N ASN A 211 -15.62 6.71 -10.37
CA ASN A 211 -16.84 7.40 -10.75
C ASN A 211 -17.75 7.61 -9.54
N VAL A 212 -17.48 8.67 -8.77
CA VAL A 212 -18.27 9.06 -7.60
C VAL A 212 -19.03 10.35 -7.87
N LYS A 213 -20.35 10.30 -7.71
CA LYS A 213 -21.17 11.50 -7.55
C LYS A 213 -20.85 12.09 -6.18
N GLY A 214 -20.23 13.27 -6.18
CA GLY A 214 -19.76 13.92 -4.98
C GLY A 214 -20.10 15.41 -4.94
N PRO A 215 -19.89 16.04 -3.79
CA PRO A 215 -20.26 17.43 -3.57
C PRO A 215 -19.30 18.45 -4.23
N PHE A 216 -18.20 17.97 -4.83
CA PHE A 216 -17.16 18.80 -5.43
C PHE A 216 -17.11 18.60 -6.94
N THR A 217 -16.85 19.67 -7.69
CA THR A 217 -16.56 19.56 -9.13
C THR A 217 -15.22 18.84 -9.37
N ILE A 218 -14.93 18.50 -10.62
CA ILE A 218 -13.66 17.84 -10.96
C ILE A 218 -12.48 18.81 -10.80
N GLU A 219 -12.69 20.11 -10.98
CA GLU A 219 -11.69 21.16 -10.77
C GLU A 219 -11.34 21.29 -9.29
N GLU A 220 -12.33 21.16 -8.39
CA GLU A 220 -12.15 21.28 -6.94
C GLU A 220 -11.52 20.03 -6.30
N ASP A 221 -11.79 18.85 -6.86
CA ASP A 221 -11.32 17.57 -6.31
C ASP A 221 -10.97 16.59 -7.46
N PRO A 222 -9.87 16.84 -8.17
CA PRO A 222 -9.49 16.10 -9.39
C PRO A 222 -9.15 14.64 -9.14
N THR A 223 -8.81 14.25 -7.90
CA THR A 223 -8.53 12.86 -7.50
C THR A 223 -9.79 12.11 -7.07
N ARG A 224 -10.89 12.84 -6.84
CA ARG A 224 -12.15 12.35 -6.26
C ARG A 224 -12.05 11.91 -4.79
N PHE A 225 -10.91 12.08 -4.13
CA PHE A 225 -10.74 11.66 -2.74
C PHE A 225 -11.57 12.47 -1.75
N ARG A 226 -11.79 13.76 -1.99
CA ARG A 226 -12.69 14.55 -1.12
C ARG A 226 -14.13 14.10 -1.29
N SER A 227 -14.54 13.80 -2.51
CA SER A 227 -15.86 13.27 -2.82
C SER A 227 -16.09 11.89 -2.19
N VAL A 228 -15.12 10.98 -2.32
CA VAL A 228 -15.13 9.68 -1.63
C VAL A 228 -15.21 9.90 -0.11
N HIS A 229 -14.42 10.81 0.44
CA HIS A 229 -14.44 11.07 1.88
C HIS A 229 -15.80 11.56 2.37
N CYS A 230 -16.43 12.50 1.68
CA CYS A 230 -17.76 12.98 2.06
C CYS A 230 -18.86 11.94 1.83
N LEU A 231 -18.68 11.02 0.89
CA LEU A 231 -19.56 9.87 0.74
C LEU A 231 -19.48 8.92 1.96
N LEU A 232 -18.25 8.61 2.41
CA LEU A 232 -18.01 7.69 3.52
C LEU A 232 -18.25 8.31 4.91
N TYR A 233 -18.02 9.62 5.03
CA TYR A 233 -18.09 10.40 6.28
C TYR A 233 -18.84 11.71 6.04
N PRO A 234 -20.16 11.66 5.82
CA PRO A 234 -20.96 12.83 5.46
C PRO A 234 -21.01 13.90 6.56
N ASP A 235 -20.82 13.49 7.82
CA ASP A 235 -20.83 14.39 8.98
C ASP A 235 -19.52 15.18 9.16
N THR A 236 -18.52 14.95 8.30
CA THR A 236 -17.24 15.67 8.36
C THR A 236 -17.47 17.17 8.11
N PRO A 237 -17.04 18.09 9.01
CA PRO A 237 -17.47 19.50 8.99
C PRO A 237 -17.18 20.30 7.72
N TRP A 238 -16.17 19.91 6.94
CA TRP A 238 -15.80 20.58 5.69
C TRP A 238 -16.50 19.99 4.47
N CYS A 239 -17.24 18.89 4.61
CA CYS A 239 -18.08 18.38 3.56
C CYS A 239 -19.23 19.36 3.30
N PRO A 240 -19.48 19.74 2.03
CA PRO A 240 -20.61 20.58 1.70
C PRO A 240 -21.91 19.94 2.21
N GLY A 241 -22.81 20.76 2.77
CA GLY A 241 -24.03 20.34 3.45
C GLY A 241 -24.93 19.39 2.63
N PRO A 242 -25.99 18.84 3.25
CA PRO A 242 -26.55 17.54 2.87
C PRO A 242 -27.01 17.49 1.42
N TRP A 243 -26.25 16.79 0.58
CA TRP A 243 -26.73 16.23 -0.66
C TRP A 243 -27.64 15.05 -0.29
N ARG A 244 -28.95 15.26 -0.38
CA ARG A 244 -29.87 14.13 -0.49
C ARG A 244 -29.57 13.49 -1.84
N LEU A 245 -29.07 12.25 -1.81
CA LEU A 245 -28.98 11.37 -2.99
C LEU A 245 -30.32 11.30 -3.71
#